data_AF-A0A1E7I0H2-F1
#
_entry.id   AF-A0A1E7I0H2-F1
#
_cell.length_a   1.000
_cell.length_b   1.000
_cell.length_c   1.000
_cell.angle_alpha   90.00
_cell.angle_beta   90.00
_cell.angle_gamma   90.00
#
_symmetry.space_group_name_H-M   'P 1'
#
loop_
_entity.id
_entity.type
_entity.pdbx_description
1 polymer ?
#
loop_
_entity_poly.entity_id
_entity_poly.type
_entity_poly.pdbx_seq_one_letter_code
_entity_poly.pdbx_strand_id
1 'polypeptide(L)'
;MSLLPNKYTDAVSLTAGKNASVFRAKNSFLDREVFLKIYDVPGNDPNSALQEPQLLQSLSHHNLARIYSADALKGDRLLLEMELIAGGSIQDILDQSAHERSWPGIGRALNLAGDIAHGLSELHAKGLVHRDIKPANVMIRNAQDRDHAVVTDLGLASALDESGRAFSSRHARIYRPPEVWGGNGYSKASDVYQVGIVLYQLFGGTVPYDKANLDDTDLAELTITGKLFDLSDVGPHVERTLRTLVGKCVCPEATRISRMPDLLSAIQSVKNLHLDWTYSATADGFALTRAFGGRQDTVQV
;
A
#
# COMPACT_ATOMS: atom_id res chain seq x y z
N MET A 1 -9.86 -6.05 34.09
CA MET A 1 -9.12 -7.26 33.64
C MET A 1 -8.47 -6.94 32.31
N SER A 2 -7.18 -7.28 32.13
CA SER A 2 -6.44 -7.08 30.87
C SER A 2 -7.24 -7.59 29.67
N LEU A 3 -7.35 -6.77 28.61
CA LEU A 3 -7.93 -7.15 27.32
C LEU A 3 -7.11 -8.22 26.60
N LEU A 4 -5.81 -8.31 26.94
CA LEU A 4 -4.82 -9.13 26.27
C LEU A 4 -4.43 -10.36 27.12
N PRO A 5 -4.08 -11.50 26.47
CA PRO A 5 -3.45 -12.63 27.14
C PRO A 5 -2.20 -12.21 27.96
N ASN A 6 -1.93 -12.94 29.05
CA ASN A 6 -0.84 -12.64 29.98
C ASN A 6 0.58 -12.72 29.38
N LYS A 7 0.75 -13.37 28.22
CA LYS A 7 2.01 -13.39 27.47
C LYS A 7 2.39 -12.02 26.88
N TYR A 8 1.46 -11.06 26.81
CA TYR A 8 1.73 -9.74 26.29
C TYR A 8 1.93 -8.71 27.41
N THR A 9 3.06 -8.04 27.35
CA THR A 9 3.51 -7.01 28.30
C THR A 9 3.79 -5.70 27.58
N ASP A 10 3.86 -4.59 28.31
CA ASP A 10 4.18 -3.25 27.78
C ASP A 10 3.29 -2.83 26.58
N ALA A 11 2.01 -3.21 26.63
CA ALA A 11 1.08 -2.94 25.55
C ALA A 11 0.76 -1.44 25.45
N VAL A 12 1.09 -0.85 24.30
CA VAL A 12 0.79 0.53 23.95
C VAL A 12 -0.24 0.52 22.82
N SER A 13 -1.40 1.15 23.05
CA SER A 13 -2.40 1.33 22.00
C SER A 13 -1.82 2.21 20.91
N LEU A 14 -1.97 1.79 19.66
CA LEU A 14 -1.67 2.59 18.48
C LEU A 14 -2.96 3.26 17.98
N THR A 15 -2.85 4.28 17.14
CA THR A 15 -4.00 4.96 16.55
C THR A 15 -4.85 3.95 15.78
N ALA A 16 -6.11 3.78 16.19
CA ALA A 16 -7.01 2.76 15.67
C ALA A 16 -7.67 3.17 14.35
N GLY A 17 -7.83 2.22 13.44
CA GLY A 17 -8.80 2.32 12.35
C GLY A 17 -10.23 2.08 12.87
N LYS A 18 -11.25 2.46 12.10
CA LYS A 18 -12.68 2.37 12.49
C LYS A 18 -13.15 0.96 12.95
N ASN A 19 -12.44 -0.11 12.59
CA ASN A 19 -12.92 -1.50 12.72
C ASN A 19 -12.00 -2.42 13.54
N ALA A 20 -10.90 -1.94 14.11
CA ALA A 20 -9.96 -2.78 14.87
C ALA A 20 -9.20 -1.98 15.92
N SER A 21 -8.96 -2.59 17.08
CA SER A 21 -8.01 -2.08 18.08
C SER A 21 -6.63 -2.63 17.79
N VAL A 22 -5.61 -1.78 17.81
CA VAL A 22 -4.24 -2.15 17.46
C VAL A 22 -3.26 -1.74 18.56
N PHE A 23 -2.25 -2.59 18.82
CA PHE A 23 -1.28 -2.38 19.88
C PHE A 23 0.13 -2.76 19.43
N ARG A 24 1.13 -2.03 19.93
CA ARG A 24 2.49 -2.55 20.06
C ARG A 24 2.61 -3.21 21.43
N ALA A 25 3.18 -4.42 21.51
CA ALA A 25 3.41 -5.10 22.77
C ALA A 25 4.68 -5.95 22.72
N LYS A 26 5.15 -6.40 23.87
CA LYS A 26 6.19 -7.43 23.99
C LYS A 26 5.54 -8.78 24.30
N ASN A 27 5.74 -9.77 23.42
CA ASN A 27 5.46 -11.17 23.73
C ASN A 27 6.60 -11.69 24.64
N SER A 28 6.32 -11.84 25.93
CA SER A 28 7.31 -12.21 26.95
C SER A 28 7.76 -13.67 26.86
N PHE A 29 6.97 -14.54 26.23
CA PHE A 29 7.32 -15.95 26.06
C PHE A 29 8.31 -16.15 24.92
N LEU A 30 8.22 -15.32 23.87
CA LEU A 30 9.12 -15.34 22.72
C LEU A 30 10.21 -14.27 22.79
N ASP A 31 10.23 -13.46 23.86
CA ASP A 31 11.11 -12.31 24.07
C ASP A 31 11.21 -11.38 22.84
N ARG A 32 10.06 -10.96 22.30
CA ARG A 32 10.02 -10.14 21.07
C ARG A 32 8.93 -9.08 21.06
N GLU A 33 9.19 -7.97 20.40
CA GLU A 33 8.16 -6.98 20.08
C GLU A 33 7.25 -7.48 18.95
N VAL A 34 5.95 -7.20 19.09
CA VAL A 34 4.89 -7.64 18.18
C VAL A 34 3.87 -6.53 17.93
N PHE A 35 3.23 -6.61 16.78
CA PHE A 35 2.03 -5.85 16.46
C PHE A 35 0.81 -6.73 16.72
N LEU A 36 -0.15 -6.23 17.49
CA LEU A 36 -1.38 -6.92 17.84
C LEU A 36 -2.57 -6.23 17.19
N LYS A 37 -3.37 -6.98 16.44
CA LYS A 37 -4.62 -6.49 15.85
C LYS A 37 -5.80 -7.26 16.41
N ILE A 38 -6.76 -6.55 16.97
CA ILE A 38 -7.99 -7.11 17.55
C ILE A 38 -9.18 -6.58 16.78
N TYR A 39 -10.04 -7.46 16.29
CA TYR A 39 -11.31 -7.08 15.66
C TYR A 39 -12.44 -7.94 16.18
N ASP A 40 -13.64 -7.36 16.12
CA ASP A 40 -14.88 -8.07 16.42
C ASP A 40 -15.18 -9.01 15.25
N VAL A 41 -15.49 -10.25 15.59
CA VAL A 41 -15.97 -11.26 14.66
C VAL A 41 -17.50 -11.14 14.63
N PRO A 42 -18.10 -10.72 13.50
CA PRO A 42 -19.55 -10.67 13.39
C PRO A 42 -20.13 -12.07 13.62
N GLY A 43 -21.03 -12.18 14.61
CA GLY A 43 -21.67 -13.44 14.95
C GLY A 43 -22.55 -13.95 13.81
N ASN A 44 -22.03 -14.88 13.02
CA ASN A 44 -22.81 -15.86 12.26
C ASN A 44 -22.02 -17.07 11.76
N ASP A 45 -20.68 -17.07 11.77
CA ASP A 45 -19.89 -18.30 11.56
C ASP A 45 -18.46 -18.14 12.11
N PRO A 46 -18.09 -18.82 13.21
CA PRO A 46 -16.71 -18.85 13.72
C PRO A 46 -15.69 -19.34 12.67
N ASN A 47 -16.11 -20.20 11.72
CA ASN A 47 -15.22 -20.67 10.67
C ASN A 47 -14.88 -19.56 9.67
N SER A 48 -15.82 -18.65 9.38
CA SER A 48 -15.56 -17.51 8.49
C SER A 48 -14.48 -16.57 9.02
N ALA A 49 -14.38 -16.42 10.34
CA ALA A 49 -13.33 -15.61 10.99
C ALA A 49 -11.96 -16.30 11.03
N LEU A 50 -11.94 -17.63 10.97
CA LEU A 50 -10.71 -18.42 10.96
C LEU A 50 -10.16 -18.65 9.55
N GLN A 51 -10.99 -18.50 8.50
CA GLN A 51 -10.54 -18.60 7.11
C GLN A 51 -9.42 -17.61 6.80
N GLU A 52 -9.54 -16.36 7.22
CA GLU A 52 -8.52 -15.35 6.95
C GLU A 52 -7.16 -15.70 7.59
N PRO A 53 -7.03 -15.95 8.91
CA PRO A 53 -5.78 -16.42 9.51
C PRO A 53 -5.19 -17.65 8.81
N GLN A 54 -6.03 -18.61 8.41
CA GLN A 54 -5.60 -19.84 7.75
C GLN A 54 -5.07 -19.59 6.33
N LEU A 55 -5.75 -18.75 5.54
CA LEU A 55 -5.28 -18.35 4.21
C LEU A 55 -3.93 -17.65 4.30
N LEU A 56 -3.78 -16.79 5.32
CA LEU A 56 -2.61 -15.95 5.48
C LEU A 56 -1.41 -16.66 6.13
N GLN A 57 -1.63 -17.70 6.94
CA GLN A 57 -0.56 -18.46 7.61
C GLN A 57 0.47 -19.00 6.62
N SER A 58 0.03 -19.41 5.44
CA SER A 58 0.94 -19.97 4.44
C SER A 58 1.89 -18.92 3.85
N LEU A 59 1.58 -17.62 3.95
CA LEU A 59 2.35 -16.54 3.35
C LEU A 59 3.63 -16.26 4.15
N SER A 60 4.77 -16.47 3.51
CA SER A 60 6.07 -16.08 4.07
C SER A 60 6.89 -15.42 2.98
N HIS A 61 6.96 -14.10 3.02
CA HIS A 61 7.71 -13.31 2.05
C HIS A 61 8.32 -12.09 2.73
N HIS A 62 9.48 -11.62 2.26
CA HIS A 62 10.16 -10.47 2.88
C HIS A 62 9.31 -9.19 2.83
N ASN A 63 8.55 -9.01 1.76
CA ASN A 63 7.67 -7.84 1.54
C ASN A 63 6.21 -8.03 1.97
N LEU A 64 5.91 -9.06 2.77
CA LEU A 64 4.60 -9.25 3.41
C LEU A 64 4.79 -9.33 4.93
N ALA A 65 3.94 -8.66 5.71
CA ALA A 65 3.96 -8.79 7.16
C ALA A 65 3.61 -10.23 7.56
N ARG A 66 4.45 -10.81 8.43
CA ARG A 66 4.22 -12.16 8.93
C ARG A 66 3.14 -12.16 10.02
N ILE A 67 2.25 -13.15 9.94
CA ILE A 67 1.36 -13.50 11.05
C ILE A 67 2.03 -14.62 11.83
N TYR A 68 2.19 -14.42 13.14
CA TYR A 68 2.78 -15.42 14.03
C TYR A 68 1.73 -16.34 14.64
N SER A 69 0.59 -15.79 15.06
CA SER A 69 -0.51 -16.58 15.60
C SER A 69 -1.84 -15.83 15.54
N ALA A 70 -2.92 -16.58 15.74
CA ALA A 70 -4.26 -16.05 15.95
C ALA A 70 -4.84 -16.66 17.23
N ASP A 71 -5.41 -15.83 18.09
CA ASP A 71 -5.97 -16.21 19.39
C ASP A 71 -7.42 -15.69 19.50
N ALA A 72 -8.35 -16.55 19.92
CA ALA A 72 -9.70 -16.11 20.26
C ALA A 72 -9.70 -15.38 21.61
N LEU A 73 -10.35 -14.22 21.67
CA LEU A 73 -10.55 -13.42 22.88
C LEU A 73 -12.01 -13.48 23.34
N LYS A 74 -12.27 -13.04 24.58
CA LYS A 74 -13.63 -12.92 25.11
C LYS A 74 -14.46 -11.93 24.28
N GLY A 75 -15.74 -12.28 24.08
CA GLY A 75 -16.73 -11.43 23.39
C GLY A 75 -16.59 -11.46 21.87
N ASP A 76 -16.43 -12.66 21.29
CA ASP A 76 -16.34 -12.89 19.84
C ASP A 76 -15.32 -11.99 19.15
N ARG A 77 -14.10 -11.95 19.69
CA ARG A 77 -13.00 -11.17 19.14
C ARG A 77 -11.86 -12.07 18.74
N LEU A 78 -11.18 -11.71 17.67
CA LEU A 78 -9.98 -12.38 17.19
C LEU A 78 -8.78 -11.46 17.40
N LEU A 79 -7.71 -12.00 17.98
CA LEU A 79 -6.42 -11.35 18.11
C LEU A 79 -5.44 -11.97 17.12
N LEU A 80 -4.83 -11.14 16.28
CA LEU A 80 -3.71 -11.53 15.44
C LEU A 80 -2.41 -11.01 16.06
N GLU A 81 -1.46 -11.92 16.29
CA GLU A 81 -0.07 -11.61 16.62
C GLU A 81 0.72 -11.52 15.31
N MET A 82 1.29 -10.35 15.02
CA MET A 82 1.94 -10.04 13.76
C MET A 82 3.34 -9.47 13.98
N GLU A 83 4.13 -9.52 12.92
CA GLU A 83 5.40 -8.81 12.85
C GLU A 83 5.23 -7.31 13.08
N LEU A 84 6.02 -6.74 14.01
CA LEU A 84 6.14 -5.30 14.17
C LEU A 84 7.15 -4.75 13.17
N ILE A 85 6.73 -3.80 12.33
CA ILE A 85 7.58 -3.11 11.37
C ILE A 85 7.73 -1.65 11.84
N ALA A 86 8.92 -1.28 12.29
CA ALA A 86 9.12 -0.07 13.08
C ALA A 86 9.42 1.21 12.27
N GLY A 87 9.65 1.13 10.95
CA GLY A 87 10.07 2.28 10.13
C GLY A 87 8.96 3.24 9.71
N GLY A 88 7.75 3.12 10.29
CA GLY A 88 6.57 3.86 9.85
C GLY A 88 5.98 3.32 8.55
N SER A 89 5.04 4.05 7.97
CA SER A 89 4.31 3.73 6.74
C SER A 89 4.71 4.63 5.59
N ILE A 90 4.30 4.27 4.36
CA ILE A 90 4.41 5.20 3.22
C ILE A 90 3.57 6.46 3.47
N GLN A 91 2.47 6.37 4.23
CA GLN A 91 1.72 7.57 4.61
C GLN A 91 2.58 8.54 5.41
N ASP A 92 3.35 8.03 6.39
CA ASP A 92 4.26 8.86 7.19
C ASP A 92 5.34 9.51 6.32
N ILE A 93 5.86 8.80 5.30
CA ILE A 93 6.79 9.38 4.31
C ILE A 93 6.13 10.54 3.56
N LEU A 94 4.89 10.37 3.10
CA LEU A 94 4.16 11.39 2.35
C LEU A 94 3.86 12.61 3.23
N ASP A 95 3.43 12.39 4.46
CA ASP A 95 3.10 13.45 5.42
C ASP A 95 4.36 14.24 5.80
N GLN A 96 5.48 13.55 6.05
CA GLN A 96 6.77 14.20 6.29
C GLN A 96 7.23 15.01 5.08
N SER A 97 7.12 14.43 3.88
CA SER A 97 7.50 15.11 2.62
C SER A 97 6.68 16.38 2.41
N ALA A 98 5.37 16.33 2.66
CA ALA A 98 4.50 17.50 2.59
C ALA A 98 4.87 18.57 3.64
N HIS A 99 5.16 18.16 4.87
CA HIS A 99 5.55 19.06 5.96
C HIS A 99 6.88 19.76 5.71
N GLU A 100 7.89 19.00 5.30
CA GLU A 100 9.25 19.49 5.02
C GLU A 100 9.37 20.13 3.63
N ARG A 101 8.30 20.06 2.82
CA ARG A 101 8.31 20.40 1.39
C ARG A 101 9.46 19.70 0.64
N SER A 102 9.69 18.45 1.03
CA SER A 102 10.70 17.57 0.46
C SER A 102 10.03 16.46 -0.36
N TRP A 103 10.83 15.56 -0.92
CA TRP A 103 10.31 14.48 -1.74
C TRP A 103 11.22 13.24 -1.66
N PRO A 104 10.66 12.01 -1.57
CA PRO A 104 11.43 10.80 -1.29
C PRO A 104 12.40 10.33 -2.39
N GLY A 105 12.31 10.85 -3.62
CA GLY A 105 13.18 10.44 -4.75
C GLY A 105 12.57 9.37 -5.68
N ILE A 106 12.84 9.45 -7.00
CA ILE A 106 12.30 8.49 -8.00
C ILE A 106 12.80 7.09 -7.65
N GLY A 107 14.10 6.95 -7.38
CA GLY A 107 14.72 5.67 -7.09
C GLY A 107 14.09 5.00 -5.87
N ARG A 108 13.87 5.74 -4.78
CA ARG A 108 13.20 5.24 -3.57
C ARG A 108 11.76 4.84 -3.89
N ALA A 109 11.00 5.69 -4.57
CA ALA A 109 9.62 5.39 -4.96
C ALA A 109 9.50 4.10 -5.80
N LEU A 110 10.35 3.92 -6.82
CA LEU A 110 10.38 2.73 -7.66
C LEU A 110 10.88 1.48 -6.91
N ASN A 111 11.78 1.65 -5.93
CA ASN A 111 12.21 0.58 -5.04
C ASN A 111 11.07 0.08 -4.14
N LEU A 112 10.34 1.00 -3.51
CA LEU A 112 9.19 0.68 -2.68
C LEU A 112 8.06 0.04 -3.50
N ALA A 113 7.74 0.58 -4.69
CA ALA A 113 6.73 -0.02 -5.57
C ALA A 113 7.13 -1.43 -6.05
N GLY A 114 8.42 -1.66 -6.32
CA GLY A 114 8.93 -3.00 -6.64
C GLY A 114 8.76 -3.98 -5.49
N ASP A 115 9.09 -3.57 -4.27
CA ASP A 115 8.91 -4.38 -3.06
C ASP A 115 7.43 -4.74 -2.83
N ILE A 116 6.53 -3.78 -2.99
CA ILE A 116 5.08 -4.02 -2.92
C ILE A 116 4.66 -5.06 -3.98
N ALA A 117 5.10 -4.89 -5.22
CA ALA A 117 4.76 -5.81 -6.31
C ALA A 117 5.34 -7.23 -6.09
N HIS A 118 6.52 -7.37 -5.46
CA HIS A 118 7.04 -8.67 -5.06
C HIS A 118 6.16 -9.34 -4.00
N GLY A 119 5.78 -8.60 -2.94
CA GLY A 119 4.87 -9.12 -1.92
C GLY A 119 3.52 -9.55 -2.49
N LEU A 120 2.94 -8.73 -3.36
CA LEU A 120 1.66 -9.04 -4.00
C LEU A 120 1.76 -10.17 -5.03
N SER A 121 2.91 -10.37 -5.66
CA SER A 121 3.14 -11.54 -6.54
C SER A 121 3.00 -12.85 -5.77
N GLU A 122 3.56 -12.93 -4.56
CA GLU A 122 3.41 -14.11 -3.68
C GLU A 122 1.94 -14.32 -3.29
N LEU A 123 1.24 -13.25 -2.91
CA LEU A 123 -0.18 -13.31 -2.58
C LEU A 123 -1.02 -13.82 -3.77
N HIS A 124 -0.77 -13.26 -4.96
CA HIS A 124 -1.47 -13.61 -6.19
C HIS A 124 -1.18 -15.03 -6.67
N ALA A 125 0.02 -15.55 -6.41
CA ALA A 125 0.40 -16.93 -6.73
C ALA A 125 -0.46 -17.95 -5.98
N LYS A 126 -1.01 -17.57 -4.82
CA LYS A 126 -1.93 -18.39 -4.02
C LYS A 126 -3.41 -18.17 -4.34
N GLY A 127 -3.69 -17.42 -5.41
CA GLY A 127 -5.07 -17.10 -5.78
C GLY A 127 -5.74 -16.09 -4.84
N LEU A 128 -4.95 -15.34 -4.07
CA LEU A 128 -5.44 -14.29 -3.17
C LEU A 128 -5.24 -12.91 -3.80
N VAL A 129 -6.10 -11.95 -3.45
CA VAL A 129 -5.94 -10.51 -3.74
C VAL A 129 -6.02 -9.70 -2.46
N HIS A 130 -5.29 -8.58 -2.39
CA HIS A 130 -5.18 -7.75 -1.19
C HIS A 130 -6.37 -6.81 -1.01
N ARG A 131 -6.81 -6.13 -2.09
CA ARG A 131 -7.97 -5.23 -2.18
C ARG A 131 -7.89 -3.91 -1.41
N ASP A 132 -6.96 -3.72 -0.48
CA ASP A 132 -6.79 -2.46 0.28
C ASP A 132 -5.34 -1.95 0.30
N ILE A 133 -4.68 -1.95 -0.86
CA ILE A 133 -3.36 -1.31 -0.98
C ILE A 133 -3.52 0.21 -0.98
N LYS A 134 -2.85 0.84 -0.03
CA LYS A 134 -2.77 2.30 0.16
C LYS A 134 -1.52 2.62 1.00
N PRO A 135 -1.03 3.87 1.02
CA PRO A 135 0.18 4.26 1.74
C PRO A 135 0.19 3.84 3.22
N ALA A 136 -0.95 3.96 3.92
CA ALA A 136 -1.08 3.60 5.33
C ALA A 136 -0.99 2.08 5.61
N ASN A 137 -1.18 1.23 4.59
CA ASN A 137 -1.10 -0.23 4.73
C ASN A 137 0.24 -0.79 4.24
N VAL A 138 1.19 0.06 3.86
CA VAL A 138 2.53 -0.35 3.46
C VAL A 138 3.54 0.24 4.42
N MET A 139 4.15 -0.64 5.22
CA MET A 139 5.12 -0.28 6.24
C MET A 139 6.54 -0.31 5.68
N ILE A 140 7.44 0.40 6.33
CA ILE A 140 8.85 0.52 5.95
C ILE A 140 9.70 -0.28 6.93
N ARG A 141 10.44 -1.24 6.39
CA ARG A 141 11.52 -1.92 7.12
C ARG A 141 12.83 -1.25 6.75
N ASN A 142 13.45 -0.62 7.75
CA ASN A 142 14.78 -0.03 7.61
C ASN A 142 15.80 -1.17 7.60
N ALA A 143 16.55 -1.34 6.52
CA ALA A 143 17.66 -2.27 6.43
C ALA A 143 18.98 -1.52 6.17
N GLN A 144 20.10 -2.25 6.23
CA GLN A 144 21.43 -1.67 6.06
C GLN A 144 21.70 -1.17 4.64
N ASP A 145 21.09 -1.81 3.64
CA ASP A 145 21.23 -1.48 2.23
C ASP A 145 20.24 -0.38 1.83
N ARG A 146 18.95 -0.56 2.09
CA ARG A 146 17.90 0.43 1.83
C ARG A 146 16.64 0.19 2.65
N ASP A 147 15.72 1.13 2.56
CA ASP A 147 14.34 0.93 3.00
C ASP A 147 13.63 -0.10 2.12
N HIS A 148 12.91 -1.02 2.75
CA HIS A 148 12.06 -1.98 2.09
C HIS A 148 10.60 -1.78 2.42
N ALA A 149 9.74 -1.86 1.40
CA ALA A 149 8.31 -1.86 1.61
C ALA A 149 7.84 -3.25 2.08
N VAL A 150 6.95 -3.26 3.08
CA VAL A 150 6.30 -4.46 3.59
C VAL A 150 4.80 -4.21 3.58
N VAL A 151 4.08 -4.99 2.78
CA VAL A 151 2.61 -4.91 2.71
C VAL A 151 2.01 -5.51 3.98
N THR A 152 1.06 -4.77 4.55
CA THR A 152 0.39 -5.10 5.81
C THR A 152 -1.11 -4.98 5.64
N ASP A 153 -1.85 -5.32 6.71
CA ASP A 153 -3.31 -5.29 6.73
C ASP A 153 -3.98 -6.15 5.65
N LEU A 154 -3.76 -7.45 5.78
CA LEU A 154 -4.41 -8.49 4.99
C LEU A 154 -5.87 -8.74 5.46
N GLY A 155 -6.43 -7.86 6.29
CA GLY A 155 -7.81 -7.90 6.82
C GLY A 155 -8.90 -7.92 5.75
N LEU A 156 -8.54 -7.51 4.53
CA LEU A 156 -9.40 -7.51 3.36
C LEU A 156 -8.86 -8.43 2.28
N ALA A 157 -7.87 -9.29 2.54
CA ALA A 157 -7.45 -10.26 1.56
C ALA A 157 -8.57 -11.29 1.30
N SER A 158 -8.67 -11.79 0.08
CA SER A 158 -9.70 -12.78 -0.29
C SER A 158 -9.20 -13.71 -1.38
N ALA A 159 -9.65 -14.96 -1.31
CA ALA A 159 -9.53 -15.88 -2.43
C ALA A 159 -10.36 -15.40 -3.62
N LEU A 160 -9.81 -15.62 -4.81
CA LEU A 160 -10.50 -15.46 -6.07
C LEU A 160 -11.35 -16.70 -6.34
N ASP A 161 -12.53 -16.50 -6.91
CA ASP A 161 -13.37 -17.57 -7.43
C ASP A 161 -12.82 -18.12 -8.77
N GLU A 162 -13.54 -19.08 -9.36
CA GLU A 162 -13.18 -19.70 -10.64
C GLU A 162 -13.12 -18.70 -11.81
N SER A 163 -13.82 -17.56 -11.69
CA SER A 163 -13.80 -16.47 -12.67
C SER A 163 -12.63 -15.50 -12.45
N GLY A 164 -11.82 -15.72 -11.41
CA GLY A 164 -10.73 -14.84 -11.04
C GLY A 164 -11.20 -13.55 -10.36
N ARG A 165 -12.35 -13.57 -9.68
CA ARG A 165 -12.95 -12.41 -9.01
C ARG A 165 -13.13 -12.61 -7.50
N ALA A 166 -13.10 -11.51 -6.75
CA ALA A 166 -13.44 -11.47 -5.33
C ALA A 166 -14.38 -10.29 -5.03
N PHE A 167 -15.56 -10.58 -4.47
CA PHE A 167 -16.60 -9.57 -4.18
C PHE A 167 -16.64 -9.23 -2.68
N SER A 168 -16.67 -7.95 -2.32
CA SER A 168 -16.86 -7.48 -0.92
C SER A 168 -17.24 -5.99 -0.86
N SER A 169 -18.00 -5.59 0.17
CA SER A 169 -18.73 -4.32 0.24
C SER A 169 -18.05 -3.17 1.02
N ARG A 170 -16.85 -3.34 1.58
CA ARG A 170 -16.31 -2.36 2.56
C ARG A 170 -14.86 -1.93 2.26
N HIS A 171 -14.64 -0.76 1.63
CA HIS A 171 -13.28 -0.34 1.21
C HIS A 171 -13.09 1.18 1.10
N ALA A 172 -11.84 1.63 1.11
CA ALA A 172 -11.46 3.02 0.85
C ALA A 172 -11.85 3.46 -0.57
N ARG A 173 -12.72 4.46 -0.69
CA ARG A 173 -13.35 4.86 -1.96
C ARG A 173 -12.36 5.32 -3.03
N ILE A 174 -11.32 6.05 -2.64
CA ILE A 174 -10.35 6.67 -3.57
C ILE A 174 -9.43 5.62 -4.23
N TYR A 175 -9.16 4.50 -3.54
CA TYR A 175 -8.35 3.40 -4.06
C TYR A 175 -9.18 2.33 -4.76
N ARG A 176 -10.49 2.54 -4.91
CA ARG A 176 -11.39 1.58 -5.54
C ARG A 176 -11.14 1.57 -7.06
N PRO A 177 -10.80 0.42 -7.66
CA PRO A 177 -10.56 0.32 -9.10
C PRO A 177 -11.84 0.49 -9.96
N PRO A 178 -11.70 0.90 -11.23
CA PRO A 178 -12.79 1.03 -12.20
C PRO A 178 -13.73 -0.18 -12.28
N GLU A 179 -13.18 -1.40 -12.34
CA GLU A 179 -13.94 -2.63 -12.47
C GLU A 179 -14.81 -2.94 -11.24
N VAL A 180 -14.40 -2.47 -10.07
CA VAL A 180 -15.16 -2.65 -8.82
C VAL A 180 -16.32 -1.66 -8.76
N TRP A 181 -16.15 -0.43 -9.24
CA TRP A 181 -17.26 0.50 -9.43
C TRP A 181 -18.30 -0.03 -10.44
N GLY A 182 -17.84 -0.74 -11.47
CA GLY A 182 -18.72 -1.44 -12.43
C GLY A 182 -19.35 -2.73 -11.91
N GLY A 183 -19.07 -3.14 -10.66
CA GLY A 183 -19.65 -4.35 -10.06
C GLY A 183 -18.99 -5.67 -10.47
N ASN A 184 -17.85 -5.66 -11.16
CA ASN A 184 -17.16 -6.88 -11.63
C ASN A 184 -16.32 -7.56 -10.54
N GLY A 185 -16.22 -6.97 -9.35
CA GLY A 185 -15.39 -7.49 -8.25
C GLY A 185 -13.89 -7.26 -8.47
N TYR A 186 -13.12 -7.51 -7.41
CA TYR A 186 -11.67 -7.34 -7.42
C TYR A 186 -10.99 -8.47 -8.19
N SER A 187 -9.92 -8.15 -8.91
CA SER A 187 -9.03 -9.08 -9.59
C SER A 187 -7.57 -8.80 -9.19
N LYS A 188 -6.62 -9.57 -9.72
CA LYS A 188 -5.19 -9.26 -9.55
C LYS A 188 -4.81 -7.89 -10.12
N ALA A 189 -5.49 -7.46 -11.19
CA ALA A 189 -5.29 -6.15 -11.81
C ALA A 189 -5.81 -5.00 -10.93
N SER A 190 -6.72 -5.28 -9.99
CA SER A 190 -7.18 -4.33 -8.99
C SER A 190 -6.06 -3.91 -8.03
N ASP A 191 -5.25 -4.86 -7.57
CA ASP A 191 -4.10 -4.53 -6.72
C ASP A 191 -3.04 -3.74 -7.50
N VAL A 192 -2.85 -4.01 -8.81
CA VAL A 192 -1.95 -3.21 -9.66
C VAL A 192 -2.39 -1.76 -9.75
N TYR A 193 -3.70 -1.52 -9.88
CA TYR A 193 -4.27 -0.17 -9.88
C TYR A 193 -3.93 0.58 -8.59
N GLN A 194 -4.10 -0.08 -7.45
CA GLN A 194 -3.80 0.50 -6.14
C GLN A 194 -2.30 0.80 -5.97
N VAL A 195 -1.41 -0.07 -6.44
CA VAL A 195 0.04 0.20 -6.48
C VAL A 195 0.34 1.41 -7.38
N GLY A 196 -0.37 1.56 -8.50
CA GLY A 196 -0.28 2.71 -9.38
C GLY A 196 -0.60 4.03 -8.68
N ILE A 197 -1.65 4.06 -7.85
CA ILE A 197 -2.01 5.23 -7.04
C ILE A 197 -0.91 5.54 -6.01
N VAL A 198 -0.42 4.53 -5.30
CA VAL A 198 0.68 4.71 -4.32
C VAL A 198 1.93 5.27 -5.03
N LEU A 199 2.27 4.77 -6.21
CA LEU A 199 3.40 5.26 -7.00
C LEU A 199 3.19 6.70 -7.47
N TYR A 200 1.98 7.06 -7.91
CA TYR A 200 1.62 8.44 -8.26
C TYR A 200 1.81 9.40 -7.09
N GLN A 201 1.36 9.01 -5.88
CA GLN A 201 1.55 9.82 -4.67
C GLN A 201 3.02 9.94 -4.28
N LEU A 202 3.76 8.84 -4.34
CA LEU A 202 5.21 8.85 -4.11
C LEU A 202 5.97 9.72 -5.11
N PHE A 203 5.40 10.00 -6.28
CA PHE A 203 5.95 10.94 -7.27
C PHE A 203 5.57 12.42 -7.00
N GLY A 204 4.83 12.68 -5.92
CA GLY A 204 4.35 14.00 -5.53
C GLY A 204 2.97 14.34 -6.10
N GLY A 205 2.29 13.37 -6.72
CA GLY A 205 0.95 13.57 -7.25
C GLY A 205 -0.07 13.69 -6.12
N THR A 206 -0.99 14.63 -6.24
CA THR A 206 -2.07 14.77 -5.27
C THR A 206 -3.23 13.88 -5.68
N VAL A 207 -3.69 13.03 -4.78
CA VAL A 207 -4.98 12.37 -4.96
C VAL A 207 -6.05 13.27 -4.37
N PRO A 208 -7.26 13.32 -4.96
CA PRO A 208 -8.28 14.29 -4.57
C PRO A 208 -8.97 13.92 -3.25
N TYR A 209 -8.23 13.80 -2.15
CA TYR A 209 -8.79 13.65 -0.80
C TYR A 209 -9.69 14.85 -0.44
N ASP A 210 -9.25 16.04 -0.85
CA ASP A 210 -9.90 17.34 -0.57
C ASP A 210 -10.99 17.73 -1.57
N LYS A 211 -11.27 16.91 -2.60
CA LYS A 211 -12.57 16.99 -3.31
C LYS A 211 -13.66 16.38 -2.43
N ALA A 212 -13.75 16.87 -1.19
CA ALA A 212 -14.52 16.36 -0.06
C ALA A 212 -16.05 16.27 -0.29
N ASN A 213 -16.52 16.66 -1.47
CA ASN A 213 -17.92 16.62 -1.87
C ASN A 213 -18.22 15.68 -3.04
N LEU A 214 -17.23 14.97 -3.59
CA LEU A 214 -17.53 13.95 -4.60
C LEU A 214 -18.26 12.80 -3.93
N ASP A 215 -19.48 12.55 -4.38
CA ASP A 215 -20.20 11.36 -3.98
C ASP A 215 -19.64 10.11 -4.67
N ASP A 216 -20.18 8.95 -4.32
CA ASP A 216 -19.74 7.68 -4.91
C ASP A 216 -19.99 7.63 -6.43
N THR A 217 -20.95 8.41 -6.96
CA THR A 217 -21.27 8.50 -8.40
C THR A 217 -20.18 9.26 -9.14
N ASP A 218 -19.81 10.44 -8.64
CA ASP A 218 -18.77 11.27 -9.25
C ASP A 218 -17.41 10.56 -9.22
N LEU A 219 -17.07 9.92 -8.10
CA LEU A 219 -15.86 9.12 -7.97
C LEU A 219 -15.87 7.95 -8.95
N ALA A 220 -17.00 7.24 -9.09
CA ALA A 220 -17.12 6.16 -10.06
C ALA A 220 -16.91 6.67 -11.49
N GLU A 221 -17.55 7.76 -11.88
CA GLU A 221 -17.43 8.34 -13.22
C GLU A 221 -15.98 8.73 -13.53
N LEU A 222 -15.33 9.50 -12.64
CA LEU A 222 -13.94 9.92 -12.82
C LEU A 222 -12.99 8.72 -12.88
N THR A 223 -13.22 7.71 -12.04
CA THR A 223 -12.41 6.50 -12.02
C THR A 223 -12.57 5.69 -13.31
N ILE A 224 -13.81 5.43 -13.73
CA ILE A 224 -14.13 4.62 -14.92
C ILE A 224 -13.62 5.31 -16.20
N THR A 225 -13.73 6.63 -16.27
CA THR A 225 -13.26 7.41 -17.42
C THR A 225 -11.75 7.69 -17.40
N GLY A 226 -11.02 7.26 -16.37
CA GLY A 226 -9.58 7.48 -16.23
C GLY A 226 -9.20 8.94 -15.99
N LYS A 227 -10.13 9.74 -15.46
CA LYS A 227 -9.97 11.18 -15.19
C LYS A 227 -9.77 11.51 -13.71
N LEU A 228 -9.76 10.49 -12.84
CA LEU A 228 -9.58 10.69 -11.40
C LEU A 228 -8.22 11.31 -11.07
N PHE A 229 -7.18 10.93 -11.81
CA PHE A 229 -5.82 11.43 -11.63
C PHE A 229 -5.39 12.24 -12.84
N ASP A 230 -4.84 13.42 -12.59
CA ASP A 230 -4.16 14.20 -13.61
C ASP A 230 -2.67 13.89 -13.56
N LEU A 231 -2.18 13.06 -14.47
CA LEU A 231 -0.74 12.73 -14.54
C LEU A 231 0.11 13.94 -14.98
N SER A 232 -0.51 15.08 -15.30
CA SER A 232 0.19 16.35 -15.48
C SER A 232 0.55 17.03 -14.16
N ASP A 233 -0.17 16.72 -13.05
CA ASP A 233 -0.04 17.32 -11.71
C ASP A 233 1.29 17.00 -11.00
N VAL A 234 2.02 15.99 -11.47
CA VAL A 234 3.36 15.70 -10.97
C VAL A 234 4.40 16.64 -11.58
N GLY A 235 5.41 16.97 -10.78
CA GLY A 235 6.48 17.89 -11.19
C GLY A 235 7.34 17.41 -12.37
N PRO A 236 8.20 18.30 -12.90
CA PRO A 236 9.01 18.03 -14.09
C PRO A 236 10.07 16.93 -13.87
N HIS A 237 10.41 16.60 -12.62
CA HIS A 237 11.23 15.43 -12.28
C HIS A 237 10.61 14.10 -12.72
N VAL A 238 9.28 14.05 -12.84
CA VAL A 238 8.56 12.86 -13.28
C VAL A 238 8.46 12.89 -14.80
N GLU A 239 9.43 12.28 -15.46
CA GLU A 239 9.50 12.25 -16.92
C GLU A 239 8.31 11.51 -17.56
N ARG A 240 8.11 11.73 -18.86
CA ARG A 240 7.03 11.10 -19.65
C ARG A 240 6.97 9.59 -19.46
N THR A 241 8.11 8.90 -19.40
CA THR A 241 8.16 7.44 -19.23
C THR A 241 7.61 7.00 -17.87
N LEU A 242 7.89 7.75 -16.80
CA LEU A 242 7.36 7.49 -15.46
C LEU A 242 5.85 7.77 -15.40
N ARG A 243 5.40 8.87 -16.01
CA ARG A 243 3.96 9.17 -16.16
C ARG A 243 3.25 8.06 -16.93
N THR A 244 3.87 7.54 -17.98
CA THR A 244 3.34 6.41 -18.78
C THR A 244 3.23 5.14 -17.95
N LEU A 245 4.22 4.84 -17.10
CA LEU A 245 4.18 3.69 -16.18
C LEU A 245 2.97 3.80 -15.23
N VAL A 246 2.80 4.95 -14.57
CA VAL A 246 1.65 5.19 -13.69
C VAL A 246 0.34 5.06 -14.46
N GLY A 247 0.24 5.68 -15.65
CA GLY A 247 -0.95 5.62 -16.49
C GLY A 247 -1.35 4.21 -16.90
N LYS A 248 -0.38 3.32 -17.14
CA LYS A 248 -0.64 1.89 -17.40
C LYS A 248 -1.11 1.10 -16.17
N CYS A 249 -0.97 1.65 -14.98
CA CYS A 249 -1.50 1.08 -13.75
C CYS A 249 -2.89 1.65 -13.42
N VAL A 250 -3.12 2.95 -13.61
CA VAL A 250 -4.36 3.65 -13.20
C VAL A 250 -5.40 3.81 -14.32
N CYS A 251 -5.35 3.01 -15.38
CA CYS A 251 -6.31 3.00 -16.49
C CYS A 251 -7.43 1.93 -16.32
N PRO A 252 -8.45 1.90 -17.20
CA PRO A 252 -9.44 0.82 -17.22
C PRO A 252 -8.81 -0.58 -17.27
N GLU A 253 -9.46 -1.57 -16.63
CA GLU A 253 -8.90 -2.93 -16.47
C GLU A 253 -8.48 -3.58 -17.79
N ALA A 254 -9.25 -3.35 -18.87
CA ALA A 254 -8.99 -3.97 -20.18
C ALA A 254 -7.63 -3.59 -20.82
N THR A 255 -7.07 -2.44 -20.46
CA THR A 255 -5.79 -1.94 -20.99
C THR A 255 -4.70 -1.83 -19.92
N ARG A 256 -5.03 -2.18 -18.67
CA ARG A 256 -4.14 -2.09 -17.53
C ARG A 256 -3.08 -3.19 -17.56
N ILE A 257 -1.92 -2.91 -16.97
CA ILE A 257 -1.03 -3.97 -16.51
C ILE A 257 -1.84 -4.88 -15.56
N SER A 258 -1.96 -6.15 -15.91
CA SER A 258 -2.88 -7.06 -15.22
C SER A 258 -2.20 -7.91 -14.14
N ARG A 259 -0.86 -7.98 -14.12
CA ARG A 259 -0.09 -8.83 -13.22
C ARG A 259 1.11 -8.10 -12.61
N MET A 260 1.43 -8.46 -11.37
CA MET A 260 2.59 -7.90 -10.66
C MET A 260 3.95 -8.18 -11.34
N PRO A 261 4.22 -9.36 -11.94
CA PRO A 261 5.46 -9.56 -12.71
C PRO A 261 5.63 -8.61 -13.91
N ASP A 262 4.53 -8.23 -14.56
CA ASP A 262 4.55 -7.29 -15.68
C ASP A 262 4.83 -5.86 -15.18
N LEU A 263 4.26 -5.50 -14.02
CA LEU A 263 4.59 -4.24 -13.33
C LEU A 263 6.06 -4.19 -12.91
N LEU A 264 6.60 -5.27 -12.34
CA LEU A 264 8.01 -5.38 -11.97
C LEU A 264 8.92 -5.16 -13.19
N SER A 265 8.59 -5.80 -14.31
CA SER A 265 9.33 -5.63 -15.57
C SER A 265 9.28 -4.18 -16.07
N ALA A 266 8.11 -3.55 -15.98
CA ALA A 266 7.93 -2.15 -16.35
C ALA A 266 8.74 -1.21 -15.42
N ILE A 267 8.75 -1.45 -14.11
CA ILE A 267 9.56 -0.70 -13.13
C ILE A 267 11.06 -0.86 -13.44
N GLN A 268 11.53 -2.08 -13.72
CA GLN A 268 12.93 -2.32 -14.07
C GLN A 268 13.34 -1.58 -15.34
N SER A 269 12.47 -1.54 -16.35
CA SER A 269 12.76 -0.83 -17.61
C SER A 269 13.00 0.67 -17.43
N VAL A 270 12.39 1.30 -16.43
CA VAL A 270 12.54 2.74 -16.16
C VAL A 270 13.63 3.06 -15.14
N LYS A 271 13.98 2.12 -14.24
CA LYS A 271 15.09 2.31 -13.28
C LYS A 271 16.43 2.53 -13.97
N ASN A 272 16.63 1.93 -15.13
CA ASN A 272 17.87 2.04 -15.91
C ASN A 272 18.06 3.41 -16.60
N LEU A 273 17.11 4.35 -16.46
CA LEU A 273 17.12 5.64 -17.16
C LEU A 273 17.83 6.77 -16.39
N HIS A 274 18.50 6.49 -15.26
CA HIS A 274 19.23 7.51 -14.46
C HIS A 274 18.39 8.76 -14.11
N LEU A 275 17.25 8.54 -13.47
CA LEU A 275 16.23 9.56 -13.17
C LEU A 275 16.51 10.31 -11.84
N ASP A 276 17.77 10.36 -11.41
CA ASP A 276 18.19 10.81 -10.08
C ASP A 276 18.20 12.34 -9.98
N TRP A 277 17.01 12.92 -9.97
CA TRP A 277 16.80 14.27 -9.51
C TRP A 277 16.99 14.35 -8.00
N THR A 278 17.79 15.30 -7.56
CA THR A 278 18.00 15.64 -6.15
C THR A 278 17.26 16.93 -5.82
N TYR A 279 16.60 16.94 -4.67
CA TYR A 279 15.96 18.13 -4.12
C TYR A 279 16.98 18.96 -3.34
N SER A 280 17.00 20.26 -3.59
CA SER A 280 17.77 21.22 -2.82
C SER A 280 16.90 22.43 -2.47
N ALA A 281 16.93 22.86 -1.22
CA ALA A 281 16.28 24.10 -0.81
C ALA A 281 17.03 25.29 -1.43
N THR A 282 16.28 26.26 -1.98
CA THR A 282 16.82 27.50 -2.52
C THR A 282 16.25 28.70 -1.77
N ALA A 283 16.79 29.90 -2.00
CA ALA A 283 16.30 31.13 -1.39
C ALA A 283 14.84 31.46 -1.76
N ASP A 284 14.39 31.00 -2.94
CA ASP A 284 13.09 31.31 -3.53
C ASP A 284 12.11 30.11 -3.53
N GLY A 285 12.49 28.98 -2.93
CA GLY A 285 11.68 27.75 -2.96
C GLY A 285 12.55 26.49 -3.00
N PHE A 286 12.33 25.64 -4.01
CA PHE A 286 13.11 24.41 -4.20
C PHE A 286 13.67 24.34 -5.61
N ALA A 287 14.82 23.69 -5.73
CA ALA A 287 15.40 23.32 -7.01
C ALA A 287 15.58 21.80 -7.08
N LEU A 288 15.03 21.23 -8.15
CA LEU A 288 15.38 19.92 -8.63
C LEU A 288 16.66 20.02 -9.44
N THR A 289 17.69 19.27 -9.06
CA THR A 289 18.93 19.19 -9.83
C THR A 289 19.26 17.76 -10.20
N ARG A 290 19.69 17.53 -11.44
CA ARG A 290 20.27 16.25 -11.84
C ARG A 290 21.57 16.47 -12.57
N ALA A 291 22.52 15.56 -12.41
CA ALA A 291 23.75 15.54 -13.18
C ALA A 291 23.74 14.32 -14.11
N PHE A 292 23.83 14.55 -15.42
CA PHE A 292 23.94 13.48 -16.41
C PHE A 292 24.87 13.88 -17.55
N GLY A 293 25.84 13.01 -17.87
CA GLY A 293 26.76 13.22 -19.00
C GLY A 293 27.59 14.51 -18.90
N GLY A 294 27.95 14.95 -17.69
CA GLY A 294 28.72 16.18 -17.46
C GLY A 294 27.89 17.47 -17.56
N ARG A 295 26.56 17.38 -17.71
CA ARG A 295 25.63 18.52 -17.64
C ARG A 295 24.82 18.46 -16.35
N GLN A 296 24.53 19.63 -15.80
CA GLN A 296 23.65 19.79 -14.65
C GLN A 296 22.37 20.48 -15.11
N ASP A 297 21.24 19.77 -15.04
CA ASP A 297 19.93 20.36 -15.25
C ASP A 297 19.40 20.85 -13.91
N THR A 298 18.81 22.04 -13.88
CA THR A 298 18.17 22.62 -12.69
C THR A 298 16.78 23.12 -13.04
N VAL A 299 15.77 22.73 -12.25
CA VAL A 299 14.40 23.20 -12.40
C VAL A 299 13.93 23.77 -11.07
N GLN A 300 13.50 25.03 -11.06
CA GLN A 300 12.86 25.65 -9.90
C GLN A 300 11.43 25.12 -9.78
N VAL A 301 11.03 24.76 -8.56
CA VAL A 301 9.71 24.20 -8.21
C VAL A 301 9.10 24.98 -7.07
#